data_AF-A0A9D7H3T3-F1
#
_entry.id   AF-A0A9D7H3T3-F1
#
_cell.length_a   1.000
_cell.length_b   1.000
_cell.length_c   1.000
_cell.angle_alpha   90.00
_cell.angle_beta   90.00
_cell.angle_gamma   90.00
#
_symmetry.space_group_name_H-M   'P 1'
#
loop_
_entity.id
_entity.type
_entity.pdbx_description
1 polymer ?
#
loop_
_entity_poly.entity_id
_entity_poly.type
_entity_poly.pdbx_seq_one_letter_code
_entity_poly.pdbx_strand_id
1 'polypeptide(L)'
;MNTQPSPNFAFLAYHDARLVALATQAEEHFARDPAVTLFKLRQFGEVLAKRAAAKVALFVDPDEKQQFLIDRLFDRGAIGATQKQLFHDLRRVGNAAVHEDRGDHAEALHQLRMARELAVWFQRKVDSDYFEEG
;
A
#
# COMPACT_ATOMS: atom_id res chain seq x y z
N MET A 1 -4.93 19.43 13.61
CA MET A 1 -4.75 19.71 12.17
C MET A 1 -5.90 19.06 11.44
N ASN A 2 -6.74 19.83 10.74
CA ASN A 2 -7.75 19.28 9.84
C ASN A 2 -7.06 18.89 8.54
N THR A 3 -6.40 17.73 8.55
CA THR A 3 -5.81 17.16 7.35
C THR A 3 -6.95 16.74 6.42
N GLN A 4 -7.08 17.43 5.27
CA GLN A 4 -8.02 17.00 4.24
C GLN A 4 -7.55 15.66 3.65
N PRO A 5 -8.44 14.67 3.49
CA PRO A 5 -8.09 13.39 2.88
C PRO A 5 -7.49 13.59 1.49
N SER A 6 -6.40 12.88 1.19
CA SER A 6 -5.77 12.95 -0.13
C SER A 6 -6.77 12.55 -1.22
N PRO A 7 -7.03 13.41 -2.24
CA PRO A 7 -7.88 13.04 -3.36
C PRO A 7 -7.28 11.92 -4.21
N ASN A 8 -5.97 11.69 -4.14
CA ASN A 8 -5.29 10.59 -4.84
C ASN A 8 -5.63 9.21 -4.27
N PHE A 9 -6.12 9.15 -3.03
CA PHE A 9 -6.38 7.91 -2.30
C PHE A 9 -7.76 7.86 -1.65
N ALA A 10 -8.56 8.93 -1.70
CA ALA A 10 -9.85 9.06 -1.03
C ALA A 10 -10.83 7.93 -1.37
N PHE A 11 -10.77 7.37 -2.59
CA PHE A 11 -11.59 6.23 -2.99
C PHE A 11 -11.38 4.97 -2.14
N LEU A 12 -10.23 4.82 -1.48
CA LEU A 12 -9.95 3.70 -0.58
C LEU A 12 -10.72 3.76 0.74
N ALA A 13 -11.38 4.89 1.07
CA ALA A 13 -12.12 5.06 2.32
C ALA A 13 -13.21 4.01 2.51
N TYR A 14 -13.82 3.54 1.40
CA TYR A 14 -14.82 2.46 1.41
C TYR A 14 -14.25 1.11 1.85
N HIS A 15 -12.95 0.88 1.66
CA HIS A 15 -12.29 -0.38 2.00
C HIS A 15 -11.62 -0.36 3.37
N ASP A 16 -10.92 0.74 3.68
CA ASP A 16 -10.31 0.98 4.99
C ASP A 16 -9.89 2.45 5.12
N ALA A 17 -10.46 3.18 6.09
CA ALA A 17 -10.07 4.57 6.38
C ALA A 17 -8.58 4.73 6.72
N ARG A 18 -7.92 3.68 7.24
CA ARG A 18 -6.47 3.70 7.53
C ARG A 18 -5.63 3.81 6.26
N LEU A 19 -6.08 3.25 5.14
CA LEU A 19 -5.37 3.38 3.87
C LEU A 19 -5.30 4.85 3.44
N VAL A 20 -6.42 5.55 3.53
CA VAL A 20 -6.50 6.98 3.21
C VAL A 20 -5.66 7.80 4.19
N ALA A 21 -5.74 7.51 5.48
CA ALA A 21 -4.95 8.22 6.50
C ALA A 21 -3.44 8.06 6.28
N LEU A 22 -2.96 6.84 6.02
CA LEU A 22 -1.55 6.55 5.78
C LEU A 22 -1.04 7.23 4.50
N ALA A 23 -1.81 7.15 3.41
CA ALA A 23 -1.43 7.78 2.14
C ALA A 23 -1.45 9.32 2.23
N THR A 24 -2.42 9.88 2.94
CA THR A 24 -2.49 11.34 3.17
C THR A 24 -1.28 11.80 3.99
N GLN A 25 -0.96 11.09 5.07
CA GLN A 25 0.25 11.38 5.86
C GLN A 25 1.52 11.25 5.00
N ALA A 26 1.62 10.24 4.14
CA ALA A 26 2.76 10.08 3.24
C ALA A 26 2.94 11.31 2.32
N GLU A 27 1.86 11.82 1.73
CA GLU A 27 1.88 13.02 0.89
C GLU A 27 2.19 14.30 1.68
N GLU A 28 1.63 14.48 2.88
CA GLU A 28 1.89 15.63 3.74
C GLU A 28 3.37 15.71 4.17
N HIS A 29 3.96 14.56 4.48
CA HIS A 29 5.35 14.48 4.91
C HIS A 29 6.33 14.63 3.75
N PHE A 30 5.92 14.40 2.50
CA PHE A 30 6.83 14.33 1.35
C PHE A 30 7.74 15.56 1.22
N ALA A 31 7.20 16.76 1.39
CA ALA A 31 7.99 17.99 1.27
C ALA A 31 8.96 18.19 2.44
N ARG A 32 8.67 17.65 3.62
CA ARG A 32 9.40 17.94 4.87
C ARG A 32 10.37 16.83 5.24
N ASP A 33 9.96 15.59 5.07
CA ASP A 33 10.66 14.40 5.52
C ASP A 33 10.34 13.20 4.60
N PRO A 34 11.19 12.94 3.59
CA PRO A 34 11.00 11.82 2.67
C PRO A 34 11.15 10.46 3.38
N ALA A 35 11.90 10.35 4.47
CA ALA A 35 12.03 9.09 5.20
C ALA A 35 10.71 8.72 5.90
N VAL A 36 10.02 9.70 6.50
CA VAL A 36 8.68 9.51 7.05
C VAL A 36 7.68 9.16 5.94
N THR A 37 7.75 9.80 4.78
CA THR A 37 6.92 9.40 3.62
C THR A 37 7.11 7.93 3.26
N LEU A 38 8.35 7.48 3.11
CA LEU A 38 8.68 6.09 2.78
C LEU A 38 8.20 5.11 3.85
N PHE A 39 8.35 5.47 5.13
CA PHE A 39 7.81 4.67 6.24
C PHE A 39 6.28 4.54 6.19
N LYS A 40 5.58 5.66 5.94
CA LYS A 40 4.11 5.66 5.81
C LYS A 40 3.63 4.85 4.61
N LEU A 41 4.37 4.90 3.49
CA LEU A 41 4.09 4.10 2.30
C LEU A 41 4.29 2.60 2.52
N ARG A 42 5.28 2.20 3.32
CA ARG A 42 5.43 0.81 3.76
C ARG A 42 4.22 0.38 4.60
N GLN A 43 3.80 1.18 5.58
CA GLN A 43 2.61 0.89 6.39
C GLN A 43 1.36 0.78 5.52
N PHE A 44 1.21 1.68 4.55
CA PHE A 44 0.12 1.65 3.56
C PHE A 44 0.13 0.33 2.78
N GLY A 45 1.29 -0.08 2.24
CA GLY A 45 1.43 -1.34 1.51
C GLY A 45 1.11 -2.56 2.36
N GLU A 46 1.42 -2.56 3.65
CA GLU A 46 1.07 -3.64 4.57
C GLU A 46 -0.45 -3.75 4.75
N VAL A 47 -1.11 -2.63 5.05
CA VAL A 47 -2.57 -2.60 5.20
C VAL A 47 -3.26 -3.01 3.90
N LEU A 48 -2.77 -2.53 2.75
CA LEU A 48 -3.36 -2.84 1.45
C LEU A 48 -3.23 -4.33 1.10
N ALA A 49 -2.07 -4.95 1.35
CA ALA A 49 -1.88 -6.39 1.16
C ALA A 49 -2.81 -7.21 2.07
N LYS A 50 -2.96 -6.81 3.34
CA LYS A 50 -3.90 -7.46 4.28
C LYS A 50 -5.35 -7.36 3.80
N ARG A 51 -5.75 -6.20 3.26
CA ARG A 51 -7.10 -6.03 2.68
C ARG A 51 -7.29 -6.84 1.40
N ALA A 52 -6.29 -6.90 0.52
CA ALA A 52 -6.32 -7.77 -0.65
C ALA A 52 -6.51 -9.24 -0.26
N ALA A 53 -5.73 -9.73 0.71
CA ALA A 53 -5.85 -11.10 1.19
C ALA A 53 -7.20 -11.40 1.83
N ALA A 54 -7.78 -10.46 2.58
CA ALA A 54 -9.10 -10.62 3.19
C ALA A 54 -10.20 -10.77 2.14
N LYS A 55 -10.11 -10.05 1.01
CA LYS A 55 -11.08 -10.12 -0.08
C LYS A 55 -11.10 -11.47 -0.79
N VAL A 56 -9.96 -12.14 -0.90
CA VAL A 56 -9.85 -13.46 -1.55
C VAL A 56 -9.78 -14.63 -0.56
N ALA A 57 -10.18 -14.42 0.70
CA ALA A 57 -10.14 -15.42 1.76
C ALA A 57 -8.74 -16.06 1.99
N LEU A 58 -7.67 -15.30 1.75
CA LEU A 58 -6.27 -15.70 1.97
C LEU A 58 -5.64 -15.01 3.18
N PHE A 59 -6.41 -14.28 3.99
CA PHE A 59 -5.93 -13.66 5.22
C PHE A 59 -6.03 -14.65 6.37
N VAL A 60 -4.88 -15.06 6.92
CA VAL A 60 -4.79 -16.16 7.90
C VAL A 60 -4.40 -15.65 9.28
N ASP A 61 -3.40 -14.77 9.36
CA ASP A 61 -2.84 -14.30 10.62
C ASP A 61 -2.52 -12.80 10.53
N PRO A 62 -3.03 -11.95 11.45
CA PRO A 62 -2.72 -10.52 11.47
C PRO A 62 -1.24 -10.19 11.75
N ASP A 63 -0.51 -11.08 12.43
CA ASP A 63 0.89 -10.89 12.84
C ASP A 63 1.88 -11.51 11.85
N GLU A 64 1.40 -12.06 10.74
CA GLU A 64 2.26 -12.62 9.71
C GLU A 64 3.16 -11.55 9.08
N LYS A 65 4.40 -11.94 8.77
CA LYS A 65 5.33 -11.04 8.08
C LYS A 65 4.76 -10.69 6.72
N GLN A 66 4.74 -9.39 6.40
CA GLN A 66 4.25 -8.86 5.13
C GLN A 66 4.82 -9.60 3.90
N GLN A 67 6.10 -9.98 3.92
CA GLN A 67 6.73 -10.78 2.86
C GLN A 67 5.96 -12.08 2.56
N PHE A 68 5.63 -12.85 3.59
CA PHE A 68 4.93 -14.13 3.44
C PHE A 68 3.51 -13.95 2.93
N LEU A 69 2.83 -12.87 3.35
CA LEU A 69 1.52 -12.51 2.83
C LEU A 69 1.58 -12.18 1.33
N ILE A 70 2.54 -11.37 0.90
CA ILE A 70 2.73 -11.02 -0.51
C ILE A 70 3.04 -12.26 -1.34
N ASP A 71 3.93 -13.13 -0.85
CA ASP A 71 4.27 -14.37 -1.54
C ASP A 71 3.04 -15.30 -1.66
N ARG A 72 2.27 -15.48 -0.58
CA ARG A 72 1.03 -16.27 -0.62
C ARG A 72 0.00 -15.71 -1.60
N LEU A 73 -0.18 -14.39 -1.64
CA LEU A 73 -1.08 -13.75 -2.62
C LEU A 73 -0.66 -14.05 -4.05
N PHE A 74 0.64 -14.05 -4.33
CA PHE A 74 1.17 -14.34 -5.65
C PHE A 74 1.05 -15.82 -6.01
N ASP A 75 1.44 -16.70 -5.09
CA ASP A 75 1.41 -18.16 -5.30
C ASP A 75 -0.01 -18.68 -5.53
N ARG A 76 -1.01 -18.00 -4.98
CA ARG A 76 -2.44 -18.30 -5.19
C ARG A 76 -3.06 -17.57 -6.39
N GLY A 77 -2.28 -16.81 -7.15
CA GLY A 77 -2.74 -16.08 -8.33
C GLY A 77 -3.62 -14.85 -8.04
N ALA A 78 -3.73 -14.42 -6.77
CA ALA A 78 -4.53 -13.26 -6.39
C ALA A 78 -3.87 -11.93 -6.81
N ILE A 79 -2.55 -11.91 -6.94
CA ILE A 79 -1.77 -10.79 -7.47
C ILE A 79 -0.86 -11.24 -8.62
N GLY A 80 -0.61 -10.35 -9.58
CA GLY A 80 0.37 -10.57 -10.64
C GLY A 80 1.80 -10.22 -10.23
N ALA A 81 2.76 -10.53 -11.10
CA ALA A 81 4.19 -10.26 -10.87
C ALA A 81 4.46 -8.77 -10.61
N THR A 82 3.78 -7.88 -11.35
CA THR A 82 3.88 -6.43 -11.15
C THR A 82 3.49 -6.04 -9.73
N GLN A 83 2.31 -6.45 -9.25
CA GLN A 83 1.85 -6.11 -7.91
C GLN A 83 2.77 -6.69 -6.82
N LYS A 84 3.24 -7.93 -7.02
CA LYS A 84 4.24 -8.55 -6.12
C LYS A 84 5.49 -7.67 -6.00
N GLN A 85 6.02 -7.21 -7.13
CA GLN A 85 7.19 -6.35 -7.18
C GLN A 85 6.94 -5.02 -6.46
N LEU A 86 5.84 -4.34 -6.76
CA LEU A 86 5.48 -3.07 -6.13
C LEU A 86 5.34 -3.18 -4.60
N PHE A 87 4.71 -4.25 -4.10
CA PHE A 87 4.61 -4.47 -2.66
C PHE A 87 5.97 -4.71 -2.01
N HIS A 88 6.84 -5.47 -2.66
CA HIS A 88 8.19 -5.71 -2.16
C HIS A 88 9.07 -4.46 -2.20
N ASP A 89 8.90 -3.60 -3.20
CA ASP A 89 9.63 -2.33 -3.30
C ASP A 89 9.23 -1.39 -2.16
N LEU A 90 7.93 -1.17 -1.93
CA LEU A 90 7.46 -0.38 -0.79
C LEU A 90 8.00 -0.92 0.54
N ARG A 91 8.01 -2.25 0.71
CA ARG A 91 8.53 -2.90 1.92
C ARG A 91 10.03 -2.66 2.09
N ARG A 92 10.83 -2.86 1.04
CA ARG A 92 12.29 -2.79 1.09
C ARG A 92 12.75 -1.35 1.28
N VAL A 93 12.22 -0.43 0.51
CA VAL A 93 12.60 0.99 0.56
C VAL A 93 12.16 1.62 1.88
N GLY A 94 10.94 1.35 2.33
CA GLY A 94 10.49 1.86 3.64
C GLY A 94 11.27 1.27 4.82
N ASN A 95 11.76 0.02 4.72
CA ASN A 95 12.66 -0.53 5.73
C ASN A 95 14.02 0.17 5.74
N ALA A 96 14.60 0.40 4.56
CA ALA A 96 15.88 1.10 4.43
C ALA A 96 15.79 2.53 4.99
N ALA A 97 14.71 3.25 4.68
CA ALA A 97 14.47 4.61 5.17
C ALA A 97 14.45 4.71 6.71
N VAL A 98 13.87 3.70 7.40
CA VAL A 98 13.85 3.65 8.87
C VAL A 98 15.23 3.35 9.46
N HIS A 99 16.02 2.50 8.80
CA HIS A 99 17.33 2.09 9.31
C HIS A 99 18.43 3.12 9.03
N GLU A 100 18.37 3.79 7.88
CA GLU A 100 19.42 4.72 7.42
C GLU A 100 19.14 6.18 7.82
N ASP A 101 17.95 6.47 8.36
CA ASP A 101 17.45 7.83 8.67
C ASP A 101 17.66 8.82 7.51
N ARG A 102 17.59 8.28 6.29
CA ARG A 102 17.80 9.00 5.03
C ARG A 102 16.74 8.54 4.04
N GLY A 103 16.03 9.52 3.48
CA GLY A 103 15.14 9.33 2.35
C GLY A 103 15.55 10.32 1.26
N ASP A 104 15.57 9.87 0.01
CA ASP A 104 15.68 10.75 -1.13
C ASP A 104 14.28 11.15 -1.62
N HIS A 105 14.08 12.42 -1.96
CA HIS A 105 12.81 12.92 -2.48
C HIS A 105 12.46 12.27 -3.82
N ALA A 106 13.44 11.94 -4.68
CA ALA A 106 13.14 11.26 -5.92
C ALA A 106 12.63 9.83 -5.66
N GLU A 107 13.26 9.11 -4.73
CA GLU A 107 12.79 7.79 -4.29
C GLU A 107 11.42 7.85 -3.62
N ALA A 108 11.18 8.82 -2.72
CA ALA A 108 9.88 8.99 -2.09
C ALA A 108 8.77 9.32 -3.10
N LEU A 109 9.06 10.13 -4.12
CA LEU A 109 8.11 10.42 -5.20
C LEU A 109 7.84 9.19 -6.07
N HIS A 110 8.87 8.40 -6.35
CA HIS A 110 8.73 7.14 -7.07
C HIS A 110 7.82 6.18 -6.29
N GLN A 111 8.08 5.98 -5.00
CA GLN A 111 7.27 5.11 -4.14
C GLN A 111 5.83 5.62 -3.99
N LEU A 112 5.59 6.94 -3.93
CA LEU A 112 4.23 7.51 -3.94
C LEU A 112 3.45 7.09 -5.19
N ARG A 113 4.09 7.13 -6.37
CA ARG A 113 3.47 6.71 -7.64
C ARG A 113 3.16 5.22 -7.63
N MET A 114 4.09 4.39 -7.14
CA MET A 114 3.91 2.94 -7.03
C MET A 114 2.78 2.57 -6.05
N ALA A 115 2.69 3.27 -4.91
CA ALA A 115 1.59 3.09 -3.97
C ALA A 115 0.23 3.47 -4.58
N ARG A 116 0.18 4.56 -5.37
CA ARG A 116 -1.04 4.94 -6.10
C ARG A 116 -1.43 3.91 -7.17
N GLU A 117 -0.45 3.34 -7.87
CA GLU A 117 -0.71 2.25 -8.83
C GLU A 117 -1.32 1.02 -8.15
N LEU A 118 -0.76 0.59 -7.02
CA LEU A 118 -1.32 -0.48 -6.20
C LEU A 118 -2.73 -0.15 -5.69
N ALA A 119 -2.97 1.09 -5.26
CA ALA A 119 -4.28 1.55 -4.82
C ALA A 119 -5.34 1.40 -5.92
N VAL A 120 -5.00 1.86 -7.14
CA VAL A 120 -5.90 1.77 -8.31
C VAL A 120 -6.12 0.33 -8.72
N TRP A 121 -5.08 -0.51 -8.72
CA TRP A 121 -5.22 -1.94 -8.98
C TRP A 121 -6.18 -2.60 -7.97
N PHE A 122 -6.01 -2.32 -6.67
CA PHE A 122 -6.84 -2.90 -5.62
C PHE A 122 -8.31 -2.48 -5.78
N GLN A 123 -8.58 -1.19 -6.00
CA GLN A 123 -9.93 -0.69 -6.27
C GLN A 123 -10.58 -1.42 -7.45
N ARG A 124 -9.87 -1.53 -8.58
CA ARG A 124 -10.39 -2.21 -9.78
C ARG A 124 -10.65 -3.69 -9.56
N LYS A 125 -9.79 -4.38 -8.81
CA LYS A 125 -10.00 -5.79 -8.48
C LYS A 125 -11.25 -5.98 -7.63
N VAL A 126 -11.41 -5.15 -6.60
CA VAL A 126 -12.60 -5.22 -5.76
C VAL A 126 -13.86 -4.88 -6.56
N ASP A 127 -13.84 -3.84 -7.40
CA ASP A 127 -14.98 -3.48 -8.24
C ASP A 127 -15.34 -4.59 -9.24
N SER A 128 -14.36 -5.27 -9.82
CA SER A 128 -14.57 -6.39 -10.74
C SER A 128 -15.22 -7.60 -10.05
N ASP A 129 -14.83 -7.92 -8.81
CA ASP A 129 -15.42 -9.03 -8.06
C ASP A 129 -16.91 -8.78 -7.75
N TYR A 130 -17.34 -7.52 -7.67
CA TYR A 130 -18.77 -7.17 -7.49
C TYR A 130 -19.63 -7.40 -8.74
N PHE A 131 -19.04 -7.47 -9.95
CA PHE A 131 -19.80 -7.68 -11.18
C PHE A 131 -20.03 -9.16 -11.53
N GLU A 132 -19.31 -10.10 -10.91
CA GLU A 132 -19.43 -11.54 -11.17
C GLU A 132 -20.44 -12.24 -10.24
N GLU A 133 -21.07 -11.52 -9.30
CA GLU A 133 -22.14 -12.03 -8.42
C GLU A 133 -23.56 -11.55 -8.82
N GLY A 134 -23.76 -11.13 -10.08
CA GLY A 134 -25.03 -10.63 -10.63
C GLY A 134 -25.78 -11.61 -11.53
#